data_AF-A0A936WXG4-F1
#
_entry.id   AF-A0A936WXG4-F1
#
_cell.length_a   1.000
_cell.length_b   1.000
_cell.length_c   1.000
_cell.angle_alpha   90.00
_cell.angle_beta   90.00
_cell.angle_gamma   90.00
#
_symmetry.space_group_name_H-M   'P 1'
#
loop_
_entity.id
_entity.type
_entity.pdbx_description
1 polymer ?
#
loop_
_entity_poly.entity_id
_entity_poly.type
_entity_poly.pdbx_seq_one_letter_code
_entity_poly.pdbx_strand_id
1 'polypeptide(L)'
;MDNYKPVGHNSQLYEHSVLFSPSLRILDALKTAHSMTPTTHPDIRTDEQEENISHLAGNEEEEVRADKSISLKLLESDKKKLKAFFKNLYGYFHHDILYKDVKVSEYKISLTDLTKYLIALELIHEFGGKSEKIEDEQAQLFFTYLPLTGDYDNDNVKGCCLNIIGDFLRLAKNGFKDYSFDYTKKKFSELRYDALVSTIACILNISWKEDEQFYIKTLLLNALHYLGWSTTDELNHQIPNLITRVISKTKQLKQQSYHLGEHLNYFSERVCNALTKAAKKRETKDFSKTATKGQIIYSSIAGIGYCYVYSVTGRNEYCLARPGFEWNENECEYINHFGNIVYSPLPLPYFTIVDL
;
A
#
# COMPACT_ATOMS: atom_id res chain seq x y z
N MET A 1 40.16 -33.95 25.55
CA MET A 1 40.25 -32.73 24.73
C MET A 1 39.10 -32.78 23.75
N ASP A 2 37.98 -32.19 24.17
CA ASP A 2 36.72 -32.23 23.44
C ASP A 2 36.75 -31.30 22.22
N ASN A 3 36.56 -31.91 21.05
CA ASN A 3 36.25 -31.21 19.81
C ASN A 3 34.80 -30.73 19.87
N TYR A 4 34.59 -29.54 20.44
CA TYR A 4 33.35 -28.80 20.25
C TYR A 4 33.31 -28.27 18.81
N LYS A 5 32.56 -28.95 17.93
CA LYS A 5 32.11 -28.33 16.67
C LYS A 5 31.02 -27.31 17.02
N PRO A 6 31.10 -26.05 16.57
CA PRO A 6 30.02 -25.10 16.77
C PRO A 6 28.79 -25.63 16.04
N VAL A 7 27.67 -25.72 16.75
CA VAL A 7 26.36 -26.04 16.20
C VAL A 7 26.08 -24.99 15.12
N GLY A 8 26.11 -25.40 13.84
CA GLY A 8 25.68 -24.55 12.75
C GLY A 8 24.28 -24.04 13.06
N HIS A 9 24.08 -22.72 13.00
CA HIS A 9 22.77 -22.11 13.17
C HIS A 9 21.75 -22.90 12.35
N ASN A 10 20.76 -23.51 13.02
CA ASN A 10 19.68 -24.26 12.38
C ASN A 10 18.76 -23.28 11.60
N SER A 11 19.25 -22.79 10.47
CA SER A 11 18.55 -21.85 9.58
C SER A 11 17.18 -22.38 9.17
N GLN A 12 17.06 -23.70 9.00
CA GLN A 12 15.80 -24.37 8.66
C GLN A 12 14.74 -24.29 9.78
N LEU A 13 15.14 -24.49 11.04
CA LEU A 13 14.22 -24.35 12.19
C LEU A 13 13.81 -22.88 12.36
N TYR A 14 14.73 -21.96 12.13
CA TYR A 14 14.45 -20.52 12.16
C TYR A 14 13.45 -20.13 11.06
N GLU A 15 13.65 -20.56 9.81
CA GLU A 15 12.74 -20.27 8.70
C GLU A 15 11.33 -20.84 8.93
N HIS A 16 11.22 -22.03 9.51
CA HIS A 16 9.93 -22.61 9.89
C HIS A 16 9.26 -21.81 11.02
N SER A 17 10.03 -21.27 11.97
CA SER A 17 9.49 -20.45 13.06
C SER A 17 8.86 -19.13 12.59
N VAL A 18 9.31 -18.56 11.46
CA VAL A 18 8.75 -17.31 10.92
C VAL A 18 7.30 -17.50 10.44
N LEU A 19 6.93 -18.70 10.03
CA LEU A 19 5.55 -19.06 9.67
C LEU A 19 4.60 -19.04 10.87
N PHE A 20 5.14 -19.08 12.09
CA PHE A 20 4.37 -18.94 13.33
C PHE A 20 4.51 -17.55 13.95
N SER A 21 5.09 -16.59 13.21
CA SER A 21 5.27 -15.24 13.71
C SER A 21 3.92 -14.62 14.12
N PRO A 22 3.86 -13.85 15.23
CA PRO A 22 2.64 -13.18 15.66
C PRO A 22 2.03 -12.30 14.57
N SER A 23 2.86 -11.62 13.78
CA SER A 23 2.43 -10.81 12.64
C SER A 23 1.68 -11.62 11.57
N LEU A 24 2.13 -12.84 11.26
CA LEU A 24 1.43 -13.66 10.26
C LEU A 24 0.09 -14.15 10.79
N ARG A 25 0.03 -14.55 12.07
CA ARG A 25 -1.22 -14.95 12.72
C ARG A 25 -2.24 -13.82 12.80
N ILE A 26 -1.79 -12.60 13.14
CA ILE A 26 -2.64 -11.40 13.15
C ILE A 26 -3.16 -11.12 11.73
N LEU A 27 -2.29 -11.19 10.72
CA LEU A 27 -2.69 -10.98 9.34
C LEU A 27 -3.74 -12.00 8.89
N ASP A 28 -3.51 -13.29 9.17
CA ASP A 28 -4.46 -14.34 8.82
C ASP A 28 -5.80 -14.11 9.54
N ALA A 29 -5.79 -13.73 10.82
CA ALA A 29 -7.00 -13.40 11.58
C ALA A 29 -7.77 -12.20 10.99
N LEU A 30 -7.07 -11.14 10.57
CA LEU A 30 -7.68 -9.97 9.92
C LEU A 30 -8.31 -10.35 8.58
N LYS A 31 -7.60 -11.11 7.74
CA LYS A 31 -8.12 -11.60 6.46
C LYS A 31 -9.36 -12.47 6.66
N THR A 32 -9.34 -13.36 7.65
CA THR A 32 -10.51 -14.17 8.00
C THR A 32 -11.67 -13.29 8.44
N ALA A 33 -11.45 -12.31 9.32
CA ALA A 33 -12.50 -11.39 9.75
C ALA A 33 -13.14 -10.63 8.57
N HIS A 34 -12.33 -10.15 7.62
CA HIS A 34 -12.82 -9.49 6.41
C HIS A 34 -13.60 -10.43 5.47
N SER A 35 -13.21 -11.70 5.40
CA SER A 35 -13.95 -12.70 4.62
C SER A 35 -15.26 -13.14 5.29
N MET A 36 -15.36 -13.04 6.62
CA MET A 36 -16.52 -13.44 7.39
C MET A 36 -17.53 -12.34 7.60
N THR A 37 -17.19 -11.06 7.39
CA THR A 37 -18.19 -9.99 7.28
C THR A 37 -19.02 -10.24 6.02
N PRO A 38 -20.26 -10.72 6.12
CA PRO A 38 -21.10 -10.84 4.95
C PRO A 38 -21.41 -9.42 4.47
N THR A 39 -21.56 -9.25 3.16
CA THR A 39 -22.41 -8.20 2.62
C THR A 39 -23.85 -8.46 3.07
N THR A 40 -24.15 -8.22 4.34
CA THR A 40 -25.51 -8.33 4.89
C THR A 40 -26.28 -7.07 4.54
N HIS A 41 -26.89 -7.08 3.36
CA HIS A 41 -28.33 -6.93 3.30
C HIS A 41 -28.89 -8.33 3.03
N PRO A 42 -29.42 -9.05 4.04
CA PRO A 42 -30.15 -10.26 3.76
C PRO A 42 -31.55 -9.86 3.30
N ASP A 43 -31.82 -10.00 2.00
CA ASP A 43 -33.17 -10.31 1.52
C ASP A 43 -33.54 -11.67 2.08
N ILE A 44 -34.23 -11.67 3.23
CA ILE A 44 -34.89 -12.86 3.75
C ILE A 44 -36.13 -13.08 2.89
N ARG A 45 -35.96 -13.81 1.78
CA ARG A 45 -37.04 -14.64 1.23
C ARG A 45 -36.89 -16.02 1.84
N THR A 46 -37.54 -16.22 2.98
CA THR A 46 -37.91 -17.55 3.45
C THR A 46 -39.14 -17.96 2.67
N ASP A 47 -38.97 -18.91 1.75
CA ASP A 47 -40.08 -19.61 1.12
C ASP A 47 -40.88 -20.38 2.18
N GLU A 48 -42.18 -20.13 2.11
CA GLU A 48 -43.35 -20.81 2.67
C GLU A 48 -43.16 -22.27 3.10
N GLN A 49 -43.38 -22.53 4.39
CA GLN A 49 -44.19 -23.67 4.83
C GLN A 49 -45.15 -23.21 5.93
N GLU A 50 -46.44 -23.30 5.62
CA GLU A 50 -47.58 -23.05 6.49
C GLU A 50 -47.59 -23.97 7.70
N GLU A 51 -47.95 -23.43 8.87
CA GLU A 51 -48.88 -24.11 9.78
C GLU A 51 -49.69 -23.05 10.56
N ASN A 52 -51.01 -23.09 10.34
CA ASN A 52 -52.05 -22.34 11.05
C ASN A 52 -51.92 -22.46 12.56
N ILE A 53 -51.91 -21.35 13.33
CA ILE A 53 -52.82 -21.12 14.49
C ILE A 53 -53.10 -19.62 14.65
N SER A 54 -54.34 -19.31 14.95
CA SER A 54 -55.05 -18.04 14.93
C SER A 54 -54.92 -17.15 16.17
N HIS A 55 -55.25 -15.86 15.96
CA HIS A 55 -55.59 -14.80 16.92
C HIS A 55 -54.51 -14.30 17.89
N LEU A 56 -54.01 -13.09 17.63
CA LEU A 56 -53.90 -12.00 18.61
C LEU A 56 -53.80 -10.67 17.85
N ALA A 57 -54.83 -9.83 18.03
CA ALA A 57 -54.80 -8.43 17.64
C ALA A 57 -53.88 -7.66 18.62
N GLY A 58 -53.06 -6.75 18.11
CA GLY A 58 -52.33 -5.80 18.94
C GLY A 58 -51.19 -5.10 18.21
N ASN A 59 -51.44 -3.84 17.84
CA ASN A 59 -50.50 -2.77 17.50
C ASN A 59 -49.27 -3.10 16.63
N GLU A 60 -49.39 -2.69 15.36
CA GLU A 60 -48.27 -2.23 14.55
C GLU A 60 -47.65 -0.98 15.21
N GLU A 61 -46.77 -1.18 16.18
CA GLU A 61 -45.75 -0.19 16.52
C GLU A 61 -44.50 -0.53 15.73
N GLU A 62 -44.14 0.42 14.87
CA GLU A 62 -42.89 0.51 14.12
C GLU A 62 -41.70 -0.07 14.89
N GLU A 63 -41.24 -1.25 14.49
CA GLU A 63 -39.93 -1.77 14.86
C GLU A 63 -38.89 -0.96 14.06
N VAL A 64 -38.72 0.32 14.45
CA VAL A 64 -37.63 1.17 13.99
C VAL A 64 -36.36 0.47 14.47
N ARG A 65 -35.67 -0.18 13.54
CA ARG A 65 -34.30 -0.66 13.72
C ARG A 65 -33.46 0.54 14.16
N ALA A 66 -33.28 0.69 15.46
CA ALA A 66 -32.33 1.64 16.02
C ALA A 66 -30.94 1.22 15.55
N ASP A 67 -30.39 1.95 14.56
CA ASP A 67 -28.97 1.91 14.26
C ASP A 67 -28.23 2.10 15.58
N LYS A 68 -27.57 1.03 16.05
CA LYS A 68 -26.86 1.03 17.34
C LYS A 68 -25.80 2.12 17.29
N SER A 69 -26.08 3.18 18.01
CA SER A 69 -25.21 4.31 18.19
C SER A 69 -24.05 3.93 19.11
N ILE A 70 -22.83 4.32 18.76
CA ILE A 70 -21.61 3.88 19.47
C ILE A 70 -21.06 5.05 20.29
N SER A 71 -20.60 4.74 21.51
CA SER A 71 -19.97 5.73 22.39
C SER A 71 -18.73 6.37 21.74
N LEU A 72 -18.70 7.70 21.66
CA LEU A 72 -17.57 8.47 21.12
C LEU A 72 -16.23 8.10 21.77
N LYS A 73 -16.22 7.85 23.09
CA LYS A 73 -14.99 7.48 23.82
C LYS A 73 -14.37 6.19 23.32
N LEU A 74 -15.19 5.21 22.93
CA LEU A 74 -14.71 3.95 22.37
C LEU A 74 -14.11 4.17 20.98
N LEU A 75 -14.81 4.93 20.13
CA LEU A 75 -14.38 5.28 18.78
C LEU A 75 -13.04 6.04 18.79
N GLU A 76 -12.89 7.03 19.68
CA GLU A 76 -11.65 7.78 19.88
C GLU A 76 -10.50 6.91 20.37
N SER A 77 -10.77 6.00 21.31
CA SER A 77 -9.78 5.02 21.78
C SER A 77 -9.27 4.15 20.64
N ASP A 78 -10.15 3.64 19.79
CA ASP A 78 -9.76 2.77 18.68
C ASP A 78 -9.03 3.53 17.59
N LYS A 79 -9.47 4.76 17.25
CA LYS A 79 -8.72 5.66 16.37
C LYS A 79 -7.32 5.97 16.91
N LYS A 80 -7.17 6.16 18.23
CA LYS A 80 -5.85 6.37 18.85
C LYS A 80 -4.93 5.16 18.68
N LYS A 81 -5.44 3.93 18.87
CA LYS A 81 -4.67 2.70 18.65
C LYS A 81 -4.27 2.56 17.18
N LEU A 82 -5.19 2.84 16.25
CA LEU A 82 -4.94 2.82 14.81
C LEU A 82 -3.83 3.81 14.42
N LYS A 83 -3.93 5.07 14.86
CA LYS A 83 -2.89 6.09 14.62
C LYS A 83 -1.55 5.68 15.23
N ALA A 84 -1.54 5.10 16.44
CA ALA A 84 -0.32 4.61 17.07
C ALA A 84 0.34 3.49 16.27
N PHE A 85 -0.45 2.55 15.72
CA PHE A 85 0.08 1.50 14.84
C PHE A 85 0.76 2.08 13.60
N PHE A 86 0.09 2.98 12.88
CA PHE A 86 0.67 3.60 11.67
C PHE A 86 1.91 4.43 11.99
N LYS A 87 1.88 5.21 13.07
CA LYS A 87 3.05 5.98 13.53
C LYS A 87 4.24 5.07 13.84
N ASN A 88 4.02 3.97 14.55
CA ASN A 88 5.09 3.03 14.89
C ASN A 88 5.64 2.32 13.64
N LEU A 89 4.76 1.94 12.69
CA LEU A 89 5.19 1.30 11.46
C LEU A 89 5.98 2.25 10.55
N TYR A 90 5.52 3.50 10.45
CA TYR A 90 6.27 4.55 9.75
C TYR A 90 7.64 4.77 10.41
N GLY A 91 7.69 4.93 11.74
CA GLY A 91 8.96 5.07 12.45
C GLY A 91 9.92 3.91 12.21
N TYR A 92 9.39 2.69 12.14
CA TYR A 92 10.17 1.50 11.81
C TYR A 92 10.72 1.51 10.37
N PHE A 93 9.90 1.78 9.35
CA PHE A 93 10.39 1.80 7.97
C PHE A 93 11.27 3.02 7.69
N HIS A 94 10.84 4.20 8.12
CA HIS A 94 11.50 5.47 7.86
C HIS A 94 12.77 5.62 8.70
N HIS A 95 12.63 5.74 10.01
CA HIS A 95 13.76 6.08 10.88
C HIS A 95 14.63 4.87 11.20
N ASP A 96 14.04 3.71 11.51
CA ASP A 96 14.83 2.56 11.98
C ASP A 96 15.51 1.77 10.84
N ILE A 97 15.02 1.88 9.61
CA ILE A 97 15.58 1.16 8.46
C ILE A 97 16.13 2.12 7.41
N LEU A 98 15.30 2.98 6.81
CA LEU A 98 15.71 3.83 5.69
C LEU A 98 16.73 4.91 6.06
N TYR A 99 16.67 5.45 7.27
CA TYR A 99 17.49 6.62 7.65
C TYR A 99 18.30 6.40 8.95
N LYS A 100 18.49 5.15 9.39
CA LYS A 100 19.22 4.82 10.62
C LYS A 100 20.76 4.86 10.46
N ASP A 101 21.28 4.28 9.37
CA ASP A 101 22.72 4.13 9.11
C ASP A 101 23.00 4.04 7.59
N VAL A 102 24.23 4.31 7.15
CA VAL A 102 24.65 4.45 5.73
C VAL A 102 24.43 3.16 4.87
N LYS A 103 24.12 2.01 5.47
CA LYS A 103 24.05 0.69 4.81
C LYS A 103 22.65 0.22 4.39
N VAL A 104 21.70 1.14 4.21
CA VAL A 104 20.32 0.83 3.77
C VAL A 104 20.31 -0.04 2.51
N SER A 105 21.27 0.14 1.61
CA SER A 105 21.38 -0.58 0.33
C SER A 105 21.45 -2.11 0.45
N GLU A 106 21.82 -2.65 1.61
CA GLU A 106 21.92 -4.11 1.84
C GLU A 106 20.68 -4.70 2.51
N TYR A 107 19.75 -3.85 3.00
CA TYR A 107 18.55 -4.33 3.69
C TYR A 107 17.59 -4.98 2.71
N LYS A 108 17.28 -6.27 2.93
CA LYS A 108 16.29 -7.03 2.18
C LYS A 108 15.02 -7.21 3.00
N ILE A 109 13.86 -6.92 2.39
CA ILE A 109 12.55 -7.06 3.05
C ILE A 109 12.32 -8.51 3.47
N SER A 110 12.04 -8.70 4.76
CA SER A 110 11.72 -10.00 5.35
C SER A 110 10.22 -10.33 5.30
N LEU A 111 9.86 -11.56 5.66
CA LEU A 111 8.48 -12.02 5.79
C LEU A 111 7.77 -11.25 6.89
N THR A 112 8.46 -10.91 7.98
CA THR A 112 7.92 -10.09 9.06
C THR A 112 7.65 -8.64 8.61
N ASP A 113 8.51 -8.07 7.77
CA ASP A 113 8.27 -6.72 7.23
C ASP A 113 7.07 -6.72 6.30
N LEU A 114 6.99 -7.73 5.43
CA LEU A 114 5.88 -7.90 4.49
C LEU A 114 4.54 -8.14 5.22
N THR A 115 4.52 -8.92 6.30
CA THR A 115 3.30 -9.13 7.08
C THR A 115 2.88 -7.89 7.86
N LYS A 116 3.83 -7.15 8.47
CA LYS A 116 3.53 -5.84 9.10
C LYS A 116 2.93 -4.86 8.09
N TYR A 117 3.50 -4.81 6.89
CA TYR A 117 2.99 -3.99 5.79
C TYR A 117 1.58 -4.40 5.36
N LEU A 118 1.34 -5.71 5.19
CA LEU A 118 0.02 -6.24 4.87
C LEU A 118 -1.02 -5.96 5.95
N ILE A 119 -0.66 -6.04 7.24
CA ILE A 119 -1.55 -5.64 8.34
C ILE A 119 -1.95 -4.17 8.17
N ALA A 120 -0.99 -3.29 7.84
CA ALA A 120 -1.30 -1.88 7.60
C ALA A 120 -2.29 -1.69 6.45
N LEU A 121 -2.09 -2.39 5.33
CA LEU A 121 -3.01 -2.33 4.18
C LEU A 121 -4.40 -2.84 4.54
N GLU A 122 -4.52 -3.94 5.29
CA GLU A 122 -5.82 -4.45 5.73
C GLU A 122 -6.51 -3.47 6.69
N LEU A 123 -5.77 -2.82 7.60
CA LEU A 123 -6.32 -1.75 8.45
C LEU A 123 -6.76 -0.52 7.65
N ILE A 124 -6.00 -0.13 6.62
CA ILE A 124 -6.40 0.96 5.72
C ILE A 124 -7.69 0.60 4.97
N HIS A 125 -7.80 -0.63 4.46
CA HIS A 125 -9.01 -1.08 3.76
C HIS A 125 -10.24 -1.18 4.67
N GLU A 126 -10.05 -1.56 5.94
CA GLU A 126 -11.13 -1.68 6.92
C GLU A 126 -11.63 -0.32 7.40
N PHE A 127 -10.71 0.59 7.75
CA PHE A 127 -11.02 1.84 8.44
C PHE A 127 -10.98 3.08 7.53
N GLY A 128 -10.43 2.97 6.32
CA GLY A 128 -10.34 4.06 5.35
C GLY A 128 -11.72 4.54 4.93
N GLY A 129 -12.02 5.82 5.17
CA GLY A 129 -13.31 6.45 4.94
C GLY A 129 -14.43 6.01 5.89
N LYS A 130 -14.20 4.99 6.75
CA LYS A 130 -15.23 4.42 7.62
C LYS A 130 -15.72 5.47 8.60
N SER A 131 -17.03 5.70 8.59
CA SER A 131 -17.69 6.65 9.48
C SER A 131 -18.80 5.96 10.27
N GLU A 132 -18.91 6.28 11.56
CA GLU A 132 -19.91 5.74 12.48
C GLU A 132 -20.80 6.86 13.01
N LYS A 133 -22.08 6.58 13.22
CA LYS A 133 -23.00 7.54 13.84
C LYS A 133 -22.77 7.58 15.36
N ILE A 134 -22.65 8.78 15.91
CA ILE A 134 -22.44 9.00 17.35
C ILE A 134 -23.80 9.18 18.04
N GLU A 135 -23.90 8.73 19.30
CA GLU A 135 -24.98 9.12 20.22
C GLU A 135 -24.91 10.61 20.52
N ASP A 136 -25.74 11.41 19.83
CA ASP A 136 -26.04 12.77 20.27
C ASP A 136 -27.51 13.09 19.98
N GLU A 137 -28.22 13.54 21.00
CA GLU A 137 -29.69 13.72 21.02
C GLU A 137 -30.14 14.93 20.21
N GLN A 138 -29.21 15.76 19.72
CA GLN A 138 -29.51 17.05 19.09
C GLN A 138 -29.01 17.21 17.64
N ALA A 139 -28.09 16.35 17.17
CA ALA A 139 -27.57 16.39 15.81
C ALA A 139 -27.07 15.02 15.33
N GLN A 140 -27.21 14.73 14.03
CA GLN A 140 -26.55 13.59 13.40
C GLN A 140 -25.05 13.86 13.26
N LEU A 141 -24.27 13.48 14.27
CA LEU A 141 -22.81 13.55 14.23
C LEU A 141 -22.21 12.23 13.73
N PHE A 142 -21.20 12.35 12.87
CA PHE A 142 -20.45 11.20 12.33
C PHE A 142 -18.99 11.25 12.79
N PHE A 143 -18.48 10.10 13.23
CA PHE A 143 -17.08 9.89 13.56
C PHE A 143 -16.38 9.17 12.42
N THR A 144 -15.34 9.77 11.83
CA THR A 144 -14.51 9.08 10.83
C THR A 144 -13.21 8.55 11.45
N TYR A 145 -12.96 7.25 11.29
CA TYR A 145 -11.74 6.60 11.81
C TYR A 145 -10.49 7.09 11.10
N LEU A 146 -10.44 6.92 9.78
CA LEU A 146 -9.30 7.25 8.93
C LEU A 146 -9.82 7.92 7.64
N PRO A 147 -9.85 9.27 7.56
CA PRO A 147 -10.32 9.96 6.36
C PRO A 147 -9.57 9.51 5.10
N LEU A 148 -10.24 9.49 3.94
CA LEU A 148 -9.58 9.12 2.67
C LEU A 148 -8.56 10.18 2.22
N THR A 149 -8.81 11.44 2.57
CA THR A 149 -8.00 12.60 2.22
C THR A 149 -7.66 13.39 3.48
N GLY A 150 -6.58 14.16 3.40
CA GLY A 150 -6.07 14.99 4.47
C GLY A 150 -4.68 15.51 4.09
N ASP A 151 -3.97 16.01 5.09
CA ASP A 151 -2.57 16.40 4.97
C ASP A 151 -1.66 15.17 4.85
N TYR A 152 -0.34 15.39 4.77
CA TYR A 152 0.65 14.34 4.54
C TYR A 152 1.01 13.52 5.78
N ASP A 153 0.24 13.64 6.87
CA ASP A 153 0.39 12.87 8.10
C ASP A 153 -0.26 11.48 8.02
N ASN A 154 0.26 10.54 8.82
CA ASN A 154 -0.21 9.14 8.90
C ASN A 154 -1.53 8.95 9.66
N ASP A 155 -2.43 9.91 9.50
CA ASP A 155 -3.68 10.03 10.23
C ASP A 155 -4.91 10.02 9.32
N ASN A 156 -4.65 9.88 8.01
CA ASN A 156 -5.57 9.69 6.90
C ASN A 156 -4.95 8.71 5.88
N VAL A 157 -5.76 8.20 4.94
CA VAL A 157 -5.31 7.19 3.95
C VAL A 157 -4.24 7.76 3.01
N LYS A 158 -4.38 9.03 2.59
CA LYS A 158 -3.41 9.68 1.69
C LYS A 158 -2.02 9.73 2.32
N GLY A 159 -1.88 10.23 3.55
CA GLY A 159 -0.60 10.27 4.23
C GLY A 159 -0.01 8.87 4.49
N CYS A 160 -0.85 7.87 4.81
CA CYS A 160 -0.39 6.47 4.87
C CYS A 160 0.16 5.96 3.53
N CYS A 161 -0.46 6.32 2.39
CA CYS A 161 0.06 5.97 1.07
C CYS A 161 1.36 6.70 0.71
N LEU A 162 1.50 7.96 1.12
CA LEU A 162 2.73 8.70 0.84
C LEU A 162 3.89 8.22 1.70
N ASN A 163 3.67 8.04 3.00
CA ASN A 163 4.73 7.70 3.94
C ASN A 163 4.96 6.18 4.01
N ILE A 164 3.96 5.40 4.44
CA ILE A 164 4.14 3.97 4.72
C ILE A 164 4.34 3.17 3.44
N ILE A 165 3.47 3.37 2.44
CA ILE A 165 3.63 2.69 1.14
C ILE A 165 4.88 3.21 0.42
N GLY A 166 5.11 4.53 0.41
CA GLY A 166 6.31 5.13 -0.17
C GLY A 166 7.60 4.54 0.39
N ASP A 167 7.74 4.49 1.71
CA ASP A 167 8.91 3.94 2.40
C ASP A 167 9.06 2.44 2.16
N PHE A 168 7.96 1.69 2.23
CA PHE A 168 8.00 0.25 1.96
C PHE A 168 8.47 -0.04 0.53
N LEU A 169 7.97 0.71 -0.47
CA LEU A 169 8.42 0.59 -1.86
C LEU A 169 9.87 1.07 -2.04
N ARG A 170 10.32 2.04 -1.25
CA ARG A 170 11.72 2.47 -1.23
C ARG A 170 12.63 1.34 -0.73
N LEU A 171 12.22 0.63 0.31
CA LEU A 171 12.92 -0.55 0.84
C LEU A 171 12.89 -1.72 -0.14
N ALA A 172 11.75 -1.96 -0.79
CA ALA A 172 11.54 -3.09 -1.71
C ALA A 172 12.49 -3.06 -2.91
N LYS A 173 13.00 -1.88 -3.27
CA LYS A 173 14.05 -1.69 -4.27
C LYS A 173 15.29 -2.57 -4.03
N ASN A 174 15.68 -2.77 -2.77
CA ASN A 174 16.86 -3.57 -2.42
C ASN A 174 16.59 -5.08 -2.48
N GLY A 175 15.36 -5.47 -2.82
CA GLY A 175 14.92 -6.85 -2.95
C GLY A 175 14.38 -7.42 -1.65
N PHE A 176 14.10 -8.72 -1.71
CA PHE A 176 13.48 -9.47 -0.64
C PHE A 176 14.41 -10.55 -0.13
N LYS A 177 14.24 -10.93 1.14
CA LYS A 177 15.02 -11.99 1.75
C LYS A 177 14.74 -13.31 1.04
N ASP A 178 15.81 -14.01 0.66
CA ASP A 178 15.74 -15.34 0.08
C ASP A 178 15.53 -16.37 1.21
N TYR A 179 14.50 -17.20 1.09
CA TYR A 179 14.22 -18.31 2.01
C TYR A 179 14.67 -19.61 1.38
N SER A 180 15.20 -20.55 2.16
CA SER A 180 15.61 -21.86 1.65
C SER A 180 14.45 -22.86 1.56
N PHE A 181 13.50 -22.78 2.50
CA PHE A 181 12.36 -23.71 2.59
C PHE A 181 11.25 -23.39 1.57
N ASP A 182 10.87 -24.38 0.76
CA ASP A 182 9.97 -24.17 -0.38
C ASP A 182 8.57 -23.71 0.03
N TYR A 183 8.03 -24.20 1.15
CA TYR A 183 6.76 -23.72 1.66
C TYR A 183 6.83 -22.24 2.05
N THR A 184 7.92 -21.81 2.70
CA THR A 184 8.12 -20.40 3.06
C THR A 184 8.28 -19.53 1.82
N LYS A 185 9.02 -19.98 0.81
CA LYS A 185 9.13 -19.28 -0.49
C LYS A 185 7.76 -19.10 -1.13
N LYS A 186 6.96 -20.16 -1.20
CA LYS A 186 5.61 -20.12 -1.80
C LYS A 186 4.70 -19.14 -1.06
N LYS A 187 4.60 -19.27 0.28
CA LYS A 187 3.80 -18.37 1.10
C LYS A 187 4.27 -16.92 1.00
N PHE A 188 5.58 -16.68 0.96
CA PHE A 188 6.14 -15.34 0.79
C PHE A 188 5.79 -14.74 -0.57
N SER A 189 5.85 -15.53 -1.64
CA SER A 189 5.43 -15.11 -2.99
C SER A 189 3.94 -14.78 -3.05
N GLU A 190 3.08 -15.58 -2.41
CA GLU A 190 1.65 -15.31 -2.30
C GLU A 190 1.39 -13.99 -1.57
N LEU A 191 2.02 -13.79 -0.41
CA LEU A 191 1.89 -12.57 0.37
C LEU A 191 2.40 -11.33 -0.38
N ARG A 192 3.48 -11.47 -1.16
CA ARG A 192 4.00 -10.37 -1.98
C ARG A 192 3.01 -9.98 -3.07
N TYR A 193 2.37 -10.96 -3.69
CA TYR A 193 1.32 -10.70 -4.67
C TYR A 193 0.08 -10.04 -4.03
N ASP A 194 -0.34 -10.51 -2.85
CA ASP A 194 -1.42 -9.87 -2.09
C ASP A 194 -1.08 -8.42 -1.73
N ALA A 195 0.18 -8.16 -1.37
CA ALA A 195 0.67 -6.83 -1.06
C ALA A 195 0.62 -5.93 -2.31
N LEU A 196 1.03 -6.43 -3.49
CA LEU A 196 0.91 -5.70 -4.76
C LEU A 196 -0.54 -5.27 -5.03
N VAL A 197 -1.49 -6.23 -5.00
CA VAL A 197 -2.91 -5.95 -5.27
C VAL A 197 -3.48 -4.95 -4.27
N SER A 198 -3.20 -5.16 -2.99
CA SER A 198 -3.70 -4.31 -1.89
C SER A 198 -3.10 -2.91 -1.92
N THR A 199 -1.82 -2.79 -2.27
CA THR A 199 -1.12 -1.51 -2.44
C THR A 199 -1.78 -0.70 -3.55
N ILE A 200 -1.99 -1.32 -4.72
CA ILE A 200 -2.65 -0.66 -5.86
C ILE A 200 -4.06 -0.24 -5.47
N ALA A 201 -4.86 -1.12 -4.86
CA ALA A 201 -6.21 -0.80 -4.43
C ALA A 201 -6.25 0.42 -3.48
N CYS A 202 -5.35 0.51 -2.50
CA CYS A 202 -5.20 1.68 -1.63
C CYS A 202 -4.91 2.96 -2.43
N ILE A 203 -3.92 2.93 -3.32
CA ILE A 203 -3.49 4.10 -4.09
C ILE A 203 -4.63 4.63 -4.99
N LEU A 204 -5.38 3.74 -5.64
CA LEU A 204 -6.48 4.11 -6.52
C LEU A 204 -7.69 4.67 -5.77
N ASN A 205 -7.85 4.32 -4.48
CA ASN A 205 -8.97 4.75 -3.66
C ASN A 205 -8.79 6.13 -3.01
N ILE A 206 -7.69 6.84 -3.29
CA ILE A 206 -7.45 8.21 -2.82
C ILE A 206 -7.99 9.21 -3.84
N SER A 207 -8.55 10.32 -3.36
CA SER A 207 -8.84 11.49 -4.21
C SER A 207 -7.59 12.38 -4.30
N TRP A 208 -6.83 12.17 -5.37
CA TRP A 208 -5.60 12.93 -5.68
C TRP A 208 -5.94 14.28 -6.29
N LYS A 209 -5.31 15.35 -5.80
CA LYS A 209 -5.40 16.66 -6.44
C LYS A 209 -4.61 16.69 -7.75
N GLU A 210 -4.85 17.71 -8.57
CA GLU A 210 -4.18 17.86 -9.87
C GLU A 210 -2.66 18.03 -9.73
N ASP A 211 -2.23 18.82 -8.76
CA ASP A 211 -0.83 19.04 -8.39
C ASP A 211 -0.18 17.79 -7.77
N GLU A 212 -0.97 16.86 -7.24
CA GLU A 212 -0.52 15.60 -6.64
C GLU A 212 -0.48 14.43 -7.64
N GLN A 213 -0.83 14.64 -8.91
CA GLN A 213 -0.94 13.56 -9.91
C GLN A 213 0.36 12.81 -10.16
N PHE A 214 1.52 13.38 -9.85
CA PHE A 214 2.79 12.66 -9.96
C PHE A 214 2.98 11.62 -8.84
N TYR A 215 2.33 11.78 -7.68
CA TYR A 215 2.37 10.79 -6.60
C TYR A 215 1.70 9.49 -7.00
N ILE A 216 0.46 9.54 -7.52
CA ILE A 216 -0.23 8.33 -8.01
C ILE A 216 0.58 7.62 -9.09
N LYS A 217 1.16 8.38 -10.04
CA LYS A 217 1.99 7.84 -11.13
C LYS A 217 3.21 7.10 -10.59
N THR A 218 3.99 7.76 -9.72
CA THR A 218 5.21 7.18 -9.16
C THR A 218 4.92 6.02 -8.23
N LEU A 219 3.89 6.09 -7.38
CA LEU A 219 3.48 5.00 -6.49
C LEU A 219 3.05 3.76 -7.27
N LEU A 220 2.17 3.89 -8.28
CA LEU A 220 1.71 2.74 -9.06
C LEU A 220 2.85 2.09 -9.87
N LEU A 221 3.69 2.89 -10.53
CA LEU A 221 4.83 2.36 -11.29
C LEU A 221 5.85 1.64 -10.38
N ASN A 222 6.17 2.22 -9.21
CA ASN A 222 7.07 1.57 -8.26
C ASN A 222 6.44 0.34 -7.60
N ALA A 223 5.13 0.33 -7.32
CA ALA A 223 4.44 -0.84 -6.79
C ALA A 223 4.51 -2.01 -7.77
N LEU A 224 4.14 -1.77 -9.04
CA LEU A 224 4.22 -2.78 -10.09
C LEU A 224 5.65 -3.28 -10.29
N HIS A 225 6.64 -2.39 -10.26
CA HIS A 225 8.03 -2.75 -10.51
C HIS A 225 8.67 -3.54 -9.37
N TYR A 226 8.47 -3.11 -8.11
CA TYR A 226 9.15 -3.72 -6.97
C TYR A 226 8.39 -4.91 -6.40
N LEU A 227 7.06 -4.90 -6.41
CA LEU A 227 6.25 -6.01 -5.91
C LEU A 227 5.80 -6.96 -7.02
N GLY A 228 5.69 -6.47 -8.25
CA GLY A 228 5.31 -7.28 -9.41
C GLY A 228 6.52 -7.78 -10.19
N TRP A 229 6.59 -7.39 -11.46
CA TRP A 229 7.49 -7.96 -12.47
C TRP A 229 8.31 -6.87 -13.15
N SER A 230 9.41 -7.29 -13.76
CA SER A 230 10.40 -6.34 -14.31
C SER A 230 10.64 -6.50 -15.80
N THR A 231 10.31 -7.67 -16.36
CA THR A 231 10.50 -8.02 -17.77
C THR A 231 9.22 -7.84 -18.58
N THR A 232 9.37 -7.54 -19.87
CA THR A 232 8.25 -7.34 -20.79
C THR A 232 7.37 -8.58 -20.90
N ASP A 233 7.97 -9.77 -20.95
CA ASP A 233 7.24 -11.03 -21.11
C ASP A 233 6.38 -11.36 -19.88
N GLU A 234 6.96 -11.23 -18.68
CA GLU A 234 6.20 -11.41 -17.42
C GLU A 234 5.06 -10.40 -17.32
N LEU A 235 5.33 -9.13 -17.64
CA LEU A 235 4.32 -8.07 -17.58
C LEU A 235 3.15 -8.37 -18.54
N ASN A 236 3.43 -8.74 -19.79
CA ASN A 236 2.41 -9.10 -20.77
C ASN A 236 1.55 -10.27 -20.31
N HIS A 237 2.16 -11.27 -19.65
CA HIS A 237 1.44 -12.44 -19.17
C HIS A 237 0.60 -12.16 -17.91
N GLN A 238 1.12 -11.33 -16.99
CA GLN A 238 0.57 -11.23 -15.63
C GLN A 238 -0.37 -10.03 -15.44
N ILE A 239 -0.20 -8.95 -16.20
CA ILE A 239 -1.01 -7.72 -16.09
C ILE A 239 -2.53 -8.00 -16.22
N PRO A 240 -3.02 -8.81 -17.17
CA PRO A 240 -4.46 -9.04 -17.30
C PRO A 240 -5.09 -9.65 -16.04
N ASN A 241 -4.38 -10.61 -15.41
CA ASN A 241 -4.83 -11.21 -14.14
C ASN A 241 -4.74 -10.19 -13.00
N LEU A 242 -3.66 -9.41 -12.94
CA LEU A 242 -3.49 -8.36 -11.94
C LEU A 242 -4.64 -7.35 -11.98
N ILE A 243 -5.00 -6.83 -13.17
CA ILE A 243 -6.10 -5.88 -13.34
C ILE A 243 -7.40 -6.48 -12.79
N THR A 244 -7.68 -7.74 -13.13
CA THR A 244 -8.88 -8.46 -12.65
C THR A 244 -8.89 -8.56 -11.13
N ARG A 245 -7.76 -8.90 -10.51
CA ARG A 245 -7.64 -9.01 -9.05
C ARG A 245 -7.73 -7.66 -8.33
N VAL A 246 -7.15 -6.60 -8.90
CA VAL A 246 -7.27 -5.22 -8.37
C VAL A 246 -8.73 -4.78 -8.42
N ILE A 247 -9.43 -4.96 -9.55
CA ILE A 247 -10.86 -4.63 -9.66
C ILE A 247 -11.70 -5.42 -8.63
N SER A 248 -11.39 -6.70 -8.45
CA SER A 248 -12.08 -7.52 -7.44
C SER A 248 -11.83 -7.00 -6.02
N LYS A 249 -10.58 -6.68 -5.68
CA LYS A 249 -10.22 -6.13 -4.36
C LYS A 249 -10.87 -4.76 -4.13
N THR A 250 -10.93 -3.89 -5.14
CA THR A 250 -11.56 -2.56 -4.99
C THR A 250 -13.06 -2.66 -4.76
N LYS A 251 -13.74 -3.66 -5.34
CA LYS A 251 -15.15 -3.96 -5.06
C LYS A 251 -15.41 -4.41 -3.61
N GLN A 252 -14.39 -4.94 -2.93
CA GLN A 252 -14.47 -5.36 -1.53
C GLN A 252 -14.15 -4.23 -0.54
N LEU A 253 -13.75 -3.05 -1.02
CA LEU A 253 -13.50 -1.90 -0.16
C LEU A 253 -14.82 -1.46 0.48
N LYS A 254 -14.81 -1.26 1.79
CA LYS A 254 -15.99 -0.78 2.54
C LYS A 254 -16.41 0.62 2.12
N GLN A 255 -15.43 1.43 1.70
CA GLN A 255 -15.65 2.80 1.25
C GLN A 255 -14.85 3.05 -0.02
N GLN A 256 -15.54 3.48 -1.08
CA GLN A 256 -14.95 3.77 -2.37
C GLN A 256 -14.92 5.28 -2.61
N SER A 257 -13.76 5.78 -3.03
CA SER A 257 -13.61 7.14 -3.54
C SER A 257 -14.47 7.34 -4.79
N TYR A 258 -15.02 8.53 -4.94
CA TYR A 258 -15.77 8.93 -6.14
C TYR A 258 -14.95 8.77 -7.44
N HIS A 259 -13.63 9.00 -7.37
CA HIS A 259 -12.72 8.93 -8.52
C HIS A 259 -12.15 7.53 -8.77
N LEU A 260 -12.55 6.52 -8.00
CA LEU A 260 -11.99 5.16 -8.10
C LEU A 260 -12.13 4.56 -9.51
N GLY A 261 -13.26 4.79 -10.18
CA GLY A 261 -13.49 4.29 -11.55
C GLY A 261 -12.52 4.92 -12.57
N GLU A 262 -12.31 6.24 -12.47
CA GLU A 262 -11.36 6.97 -13.32
C GLU A 262 -9.93 6.49 -13.08
N HIS A 263 -9.55 6.32 -11.81
CA HIS A 263 -8.23 5.81 -11.43
C HIS A 263 -8.01 4.36 -11.89
N LEU A 264 -9.03 3.50 -11.84
CA LEU A 264 -8.95 2.13 -12.35
C LEU A 264 -8.69 2.10 -13.86
N ASN A 265 -9.40 2.93 -14.63
CA ASN A 265 -9.17 3.06 -16.07
C ASN A 265 -7.78 3.63 -16.38
N TYR A 266 -7.35 4.65 -15.62
CA TYR A 266 -6.00 5.19 -15.75
C TYR A 266 -4.93 4.13 -15.46
N PHE A 267 -5.11 3.34 -14.40
CA PHE A 267 -4.19 2.25 -14.05
C PHE A 267 -4.10 1.19 -15.15
N SER A 268 -5.25 0.68 -15.63
CA SER A 268 -5.30 -0.40 -16.61
C SER A 268 -4.81 0.03 -17.99
N GLU A 269 -5.20 1.21 -18.46
CA GLU A 269 -4.95 1.64 -19.84
C GLU A 269 -3.68 2.48 -20.00
N ARG A 270 -3.27 3.24 -18.98
CA ARG A 270 -2.10 4.12 -19.06
C ARG A 270 -0.92 3.53 -18.31
N VAL A 271 -1.06 3.29 -17.01
CA VAL A 271 0.08 2.91 -16.15
C VAL A 271 0.66 1.55 -16.53
N CYS A 272 -0.18 0.53 -16.68
CA CYS A 272 0.25 -0.81 -17.09
C CYS A 272 0.97 -0.80 -18.45
N ASN A 273 0.41 -0.07 -19.43
CA ASN A 273 1.00 0.06 -20.76
C ASN A 273 2.33 0.83 -20.74
N ALA A 274 2.40 1.93 -19.98
CA ALA A 274 3.62 2.71 -19.82
C ALA A 274 4.73 1.89 -19.16
N LEU A 275 4.39 1.06 -18.16
CA LEU A 275 5.34 0.16 -17.51
C LEU A 275 5.91 -0.88 -18.47
N THR A 276 5.07 -1.53 -19.27
CA THR A 276 5.50 -2.52 -20.28
C THR A 276 6.39 -1.88 -21.33
N LYS A 277 6.04 -0.68 -21.83
CA LYS A 277 6.90 0.07 -22.75
C LYS A 277 8.24 0.44 -22.12
N ALA A 278 8.23 0.88 -20.86
CA ALA A 278 9.46 1.19 -20.13
C ALA A 278 10.33 -0.06 -19.92
N ALA A 279 9.74 -1.22 -19.63
CA ALA A 279 10.45 -2.49 -19.54
C ALA A 279 11.13 -2.85 -20.85
N LYS A 280 10.40 -2.76 -21.96
CA LYS A 280 10.95 -2.98 -23.30
C LYS A 280 12.13 -2.04 -23.60
N LYS A 281 11.99 -0.74 -23.34
CA LYS A 281 13.08 0.23 -23.51
C LYS A 281 14.33 -0.16 -22.70
N ARG A 282 14.16 -0.65 -21.47
CA ARG A 282 15.29 -1.14 -20.65
C ARG A 282 15.96 -2.38 -21.24
N GLU A 283 15.17 -3.35 -21.68
CA GLU A 283 15.67 -4.59 -22.29
C GLU A 283 16.42 -4.33 -23.60
N THR A 284 15.93 -3.39 -24.41
CA THR A 284 16.56 -2.96 -25.67
C THR A 284 17.66 -1.91 -25.48
N LYS A 285 17.93 -1.49 -24.24
CA LYS A 285 18.89 -0.43 -23.89
C LYS A 285 18.62 0.91 -24.60
N ASP A 286 17.36 1.20 -24.86
CA ASP A 286 16.89 2.48 -25.41
C ASP A 286 16.74 3.50 -24.27
N PHE A 287 17.84 4.22 -23.99
CA PHE A 287 17.95 5.18 -22.89
C PHE A 287 18.04 6.61 -23.39
N SER A 288 17.33 7.49 -22.69
CA SER A 288 17.42 8.94 -22.85
C SER A 288 18.57 9.51 -22.02
N LYS A 289 19.10 10.67 -22.45
CA LYS A 289 20.16 11.43 -21.76
C LYS A 289 19.65 12.72 -21.12
N THR A 290 18.48 13.19 -21.53
CA THR A 290 17.89 14.46 -21.12
C THR A 290 16.42 14.28 -20.78
N ALA A 291 15.97 14.91 -19.70
CA ALA A 291 14.57 15.02 -19.33
C ALA A 291 14.27 16.46 -18.89
N THR A 292 12.99 16.79 -18.87
CA THR A 292 12.46 18.11 -18.49
C THR A 292 11.56 17.96 -17.27
N LYS A 293 11.37 19.07 -16.55
CA LYS A 293 10.41 19.14 -15.44
C LYS A 293 9.05 18.64 -15.91
N GLY A 294 8.38 17.84 -15.07
CA GLY A 294 7.06 17.27 -15.42
C GLY A 294 7.11 15.82 -15.91
N GLN A 295 8.28 15.34 -16.35
CA GLN A 295 8.42 13.98 -16.86
C GLN A 295 8.62 12.96 -15.74
N ILE A 296 8.20 11.72 -15.99
CA ILE A 296 8.54 10.57 -15.15
C ILE A 296 9.73 9.86 -15.79
N ILE A 297 10.76 9.58 -15.00
CA ILE A 297 11.95 8.83 -15.43
C ILE A 297 12.15 7.59 -14.57
N TYR A 298 12.86 6.61 -15.12
CA TYR A 298 13.34 5.44 -14.40
C TYR A 298 14.86 5.32 -14.49
N SER A 299 15.51 5.08 -13.36
CA SER A 299 16.92 4.65 -13.32
C SER A 299 17.18 3.60 -12.25
N SER A 300 17.71 2.46 -12.68
CA SER A 300 18.23 1.40 -11.79
C SER A 300 19.63 1.73 -11.27
N ILE A 301 20.46 2.43 -12.07
CA ILE A 301 21.86 2.73 -11.76
C ILE A 301 21.97 3.65 -10.53
N ALA A 302 21.19 4.73 -10.51
CA ALA A 302 21.11 5.59 -9.32
C ALA A 302 20.23 4.97 -8.22
N GLY A 303 19.60 3.82 -8.49
CA GLY A 303 18.74 3.14 -7.54
C GLY A 303 17.62 4.04 -7.04
N ILE A 304 16.96 4.76 -7.94
CA ILE A 304 15.89 5.70 -7.62
C ILE A 304 14.51 5.17 -8.05
N GLY A 305 14.48 4.21 -8.97
CA GLY A 305 13.24 3.70 -9.52
C GLY A 305 12.52 4.74 -10.38
N TYR A 306 11.18 4.69 -10.38
CA TYR A 306 10.36 5.67 -11.08
C TYR A 306 10.22 6.93 -10.25
N CYS A 307 10.64 8.08 -10.79
CA CYS A 307 10.59 9.37 -10.12
C CYS A 307 10.04 10.45 -11.04
N TYR A 308 9.42 11.46 -10.44
CA TYR A 308 9.07 12.70 -11.11
C TYR A 308 10.26 13.64 -11.17
N VAL A 309 10.48 14.27 -12.33
CA VAL A 309 11.49 15.31 -12.49
C VAL A 309 10.92 16.62 -11.94
N TYR A 310 11.32 16.97 -10.73
CA TYR A 310 10.88 18.17 -10.02
C TYR A 310 11.55 19.43 -10.57
N SER A 311 12.87 19.36 -10.78
CA SER A 311 13.66 20.42 -11.42
C SER A 311 14.91 19.84 -12.09
N VAL A 312 15.47 20.61 -13.03
CA VAL A 312 16.68 20.24 -13.78
C VAL A 312 17.64 21.43 -13.77
N THR A 313 18.90 21.20 -13.41
CA THR A 313 19.93 22.24 -13.46
C THR A 313 20.42 22.44 -14.90
N GLY A 314 21.07 23.57 -15.18
CA GLY A 314 21.69 23.82 -16.48
C GLY A 314 22.80 22.83 -16.89
N ARG A 315 23.17 21.89 -16.00
CA ARG A 315 24.18 20.85 -16.22
C ARG A 315 23.57 19.45 -16.37
N ASN A 316 22.26 19.33 -16.62
CA ASN A 316 21.52 18.05 -16.65
C ASN A 316 21.63 17.26 -15.34
N GLU A 317 21.58 17.95 -14.21
CA GLU A 317 21.44 17.31 -12.90
C GLU A 317 19.97 17.43 -12.45
N TYR A 318 19.44 16.37 -11.86
CA TYR A 318 18.01 16.25 -11.62
C TYR A 318 17.68 16.28 -10.13
N CYS A 319 16.72 17.13 -9.76
CA CYS A 319 15.99 17.01 -8.51
C CYS A 319 14.75 16.15 -8.77
N LEU A 320 14.59 15.09 -7.98
CA LEU A 320 13.60 14.06 -8.21
C LEU A 320 12.64 13.97 -7.04
N ALA A 321 11.35 13.87 -7.36
CA ALA A 321 10.29 13.71 -6.38
C ALA A 321 9.65 12.32 -6.48
N ARG A 322 9.39 11.71 -5.32
CA ARG A 322 8.53 10.54 -5.15
C ARG A 322 8.33 10.23 -3.66
N PRO A 323 7.23 9.59 -3.29
CA PRO A 323 7.06 9.11 -1.92
C PRO A 323 8.13 8.06 -1.56
N GLY A 324 8.51 8.05 -0.29
CA GLY A 324 9.64 7.29 0.25
C GLY A 324 11.01 7.99 0.15
N PHE A 325 11.07 9.19 -0.43
CA PHE A 325 12.14 10.15 -0.13
C PHE A 325 11.80 10.92 1.15
N GLU A 326 12.80 11.53 1.78
CA GLU A 326 12.58 12.36 2.96
C GLU A 326 11.86 13.65 2.56
N TRP A 327 10.95 14.09 3.42
CA TRP A 327 10.16 15.30 3.21
C TRP A 327 11.06 16.54 3.29
N ASN A 328 10.90 17.46 2.33
CA ASN A 328 11.54 18.76 2.34
C ASN A 328 10.58 19.84 2.81
N GLU A 329 10.90 20.48 3.95
CA GLU A 329 10.11 21.58 4.49
C GLU A 329 10.17 22.87 3.65
N ASN A 330 11.27 23.11 2.94
CA ASN A 330 11.44 24.30 2.09
C ASN A 330 10.71 24.17 0.74
N GLU A 331 10.77 22.97 0.14
CA GLU A 331 10.14 22.70 -1.17
C GLU A 331 8.72 22.12 -1.03
N CYS A 332 8.31 21.79 0.20
CA CYS A 332 7.07 21.08 0.53
C CYS A 332 6.87 19.82 -0.32
N GLU A 333 7.91 18.98 -0.40
CA GLU A 333 7.94 17.85 -1.34
C GLU A 333 8.81 16.68 -0.86
N TYR A 334 8.47 15.45 -1.27
CA TYR A 334 9.30 14.26 -1.08
C TYR A 334 10.39 14.18 -2.16
N ILE A 335 11.47 14.94 -1.96
CA ILE A 335 12.59 14.97 -2.90
C ILE A 335 13.85 14.27 -2.38
N ASN A 336 14.69 13.83 -3.30
CA ASN A 336 15.87 13.05 -2.96
C ASN A 336 16.89 13.85 -2.14
N HIS A 337 17.29 13.29 -0.99
CA HIS A 337 18.57 13.58 -0.34
C HIS A 337 19.50 12.39 -0.57
N PHE A 338 20.70 12.65 -1.09
CA PHE A 338 21.70 11.59 -1.23
C PHE A 338 23.00 11.98 -0.56
N GLY A 339 23.40 11.22 0.47
CA GLY A 339 24.58 11.49 1.30
C GLY A 339 24.36 12.56 2.37
N ASN A 340 25.40 12.92 3.11
CA ASN A 340 25.39 13.95 4.16
C ASN A 340 25.15 15.39 3.64
N ILE A 341 24.76 15.55 2.38
CA ILE A 341 24.59 16.84 1.74
C ILE A 341 23.12 16.96 1.33
N VAL A 342 22.43 17.82 2.07
CA VAL A 342 21.04 18.23 1.85
C VAL A 342 20.83 18.62 0.38
N TYR A 343 19.83 18.01 -0.28
CA TYR A 343 19.37 18.22 -1.68
C TYR A 343 20.45 18.43 -2.75
N SER A 344 21.26 17.40 -3.04
CA SER A 344 22.13 17.43 -4.21
C SER A 344 21.41 16.88 -5.46
N PRO A 345 21.31 17.66 -6.55
CA PRO A 345 20.87 17.16 -7.85
C PRO A 345 21.68 15.94 -8.30
N LEU A 346 21.01 14.94 -8.87
CA LEU A 346 21.65 13.70 -9.29
C LEU A 346 22.14 13.82 -10.74
N PRO A 347 23.44 13.54 -11.01
CA PRO A 347 23.90 13.36 -12.37
C PRO A 347 23.40 12.01 -12.88
N LEU A 348 22.46 12.03 -13.84
CA LEU A 348 21.91 10.84 -14.46
C LEU A 348 22.31 10.79 -15.94
N PRO A 349 23.33 10.00 -16.31
CA PRO A 349 23.81 9.96 -17.70
C PRO A 349 22.85 9.23 -18.64
N TYR A 350 22.11 8.25 -18.11
CA TYR A 350 21.15 7.43 -18.85
C TYR A 350 19.97 7.04 -17.97
N PHE A 351 18.77 7.10 -18.54
CA PHE A 351 17.52 6.69 -17.89
C PHE A 351 16.46 6.39 -18.94
N THR A 352 15.34 5.81 -18.51
CA THR A 352 14.17 5.60 -19.37
C THR A 352 13.13 6.67 -19.07
N ILE A 353 12.70 7.43 -20.08
CA ILE A 353 11.52 8.30 -19.97
C ILE A 353 10.26 7.44 -20.09
N VAL A 354 9.30 7.68 -19.19
CA VAL A 354 8.03 6.97 -19.12
C VAL A 354 6.91 7.86 -19.65
N ASP A 355 6.28 7.39 -20.72
CA ASP A 355 5.20 8.09 -21.42
C ASP A 355 3.85 7.57 -20.91
N LEU A 356 3.18 8.35 -20.05
CA LEU A 356 1.90 8.03 -19.37
C LEU A 356 0.70 8.70 -20.03
#